data_AF-A0A511MWS1-F1
#
_entry.id   AF-A0A511MWS1-F1
#
_cell.length_a   1.000
_cell.length_b   1.000
_cell.length_c   1.000
_cell.angle_alpha   90.00
_cell.angle_beta   90.00
_cell.angle_gamma   90.00
#
_symmetry.space_group_name_H-M   'P 1'
#
loop_
_entity.id
_entity.type
_entity.pdbx_description
1 polymer ?
#
loop_
_entity_poly.entity_id
_entity_poly.type
_entity_poly.pdbx_seq_one_letter_code
_entity_poly.pdbx_strand_id
1 'polypeptide(L)'
;MPLPARVRVSKLKNCPSDSVLRVLKQLSERADDLRKIPEVAGSVASAGGQVIGFAVSQPAEAFVSTTWQKRGIEEELVRVISEASAQ
;
A
#
# COMPACT_ATOMS: atom_id res chain seq x y z
N MET A 1 8.72 -11.39 8.78
CA MET A 1 7.88 -11.64 9.97
C MET A 1 6.48 -12.01 9.51
N PRO A 2 5.73 -12.87 10.21
CA PRO A 2 4.33 -13.13 9.86
C PRO A 2 3.49 -11.86 10.09
N LEU A 3 2.68 -11.49 9.10
CA LEU A 3 1.71 -10.41 9.25
C LEU A 3 0.69 -10.73 10.36
N PRO A 4 0.11 -9.73 11.04
CA PRO A 4 -0.99 -9.96 11.97
C PRO A 4 -2.13 -10.72 11.26
N ALA A 5 -2.78 -11.67 11.96
CA ALA A 5 -3.70 -12.66 11.38
C ALA A 5 -4.83 -12.09 10.50
N ARG A 6 -5.19 -10.81 10.68
CA ARG A 6 -6.27 -10.11 9.97
C ARG A 6 -5.80 -9.23 8.81
N VAL A 7 -4.50 -9.11 8.60
CA VAL A 7 -3.93 -8.27 7.54
C VAL A 7 -3.86 -9.05 6.24
N ARG A 8 -4.31 -8.41 5.16
CA ARG A 8 -4.21 -8.89 3.79
C ARG A 8 -3.54 -7.82 2.96
N VAL A 9 -2.47 -8.19 2.25
CA VAL A 9 -1.79 -7.33 1.29
C VAL A 9 -2.21 -7.75 -0.12
N SER A 10 -2.53 -6.78 -0.97
CA SER A 10 -2.96 -7.02 -2.34
C SER A 10 -2.26 -6.07 -3.30
N LYS A 11 -1.90 -6.58 -4.48
CA LYS A 11 -1.30 -5.79 -5.56
C LYS A 11 -2.35 -4.85 -6.15
N LEU A 12 -1.97 -3.60 -6.38
CA LEU A 12 -2.72 -2.66 -7.21
C LEU A 12 -2.28 -2.88 -8.66
N LYS A 13 -3.20 -3.36 -9.49
CA LYS A 13 -2.96 -3.54 -10.93
C LYS A 13 -3.17 -2.25 -11.74
N ASN A 14 -3.98 -1.33 -11.21
CA ASN A 14 -4.37 -0.07 -11.84
C ASN A 14 -4.30 1.07 -10.81
N CYS A 15 -4.32 2.31 -11.29
CA CYS A 15 -4.49 3.49 -10.43
C CYS A 15 -5.66 3.27 -9.45
N PRO A 16 -5.44 3.46 -8.13
CA PRO A 16 -6.48 3.26 -7.14
C PRO A 16 -7.68 4.18 -7.39
N SER A 17 -8.89 3.68 -7.13
CA SER A 17 -10.11 4.45 -7.25
C SER A 17 -10.11 5.66 -6.30
N ASP A 18 -10.92 6.68 -6.61
CA ASP A 18 -11.05 7.89 -5.78
C ASP A 18 -11.39 7.61 -4.32
N SER A 19 -12.19 6.57 -4.05
CA SER A 19 -12.50 6.14 -2.68
C SER A 19 -11.27 5.60 -1.95
N VAL A 20 -10.42 4.82 -2.62
CA VAL A 20 -9.17 4.32 -2.04
C VAL A 20 -8.23 5.49 -1.83
N LEU A 21 -8.04 6.36 -2.82
CA LEU A 21 -7.20 7.55 -2.71
C LEU A 21 -7.62 8.46 -1.55
N ARG A 22 -8.93 8.66 -1.31
CA ARG A 22 -9.40 9.41 -0.13
C ARG A 22 -8.94 8.80 1.18
N VAL A 23 -8.99 7.47 1.31
CA VAL A 23 -8.50 6.77 2.50
C VAL A 23 -6.98 6.86 2.60
N LEU A 24 -6.25 6.73 1.48
CA LEU A 24 -4.80 6.86 1.46
C LEU A 24 -4.34 8.28 1.81
N LYS A 25 -5.08 9.32 1.40
CA LYS A 25 -4.83 10.71 1.78
C LYS A 25 -4.93 10.96 3.29
N GLN A 26 -5.77 10.20 4.00
CA GLN A 26 -5.83 10.27 5.46
C GLN A 26 -4.56 9.69 6.11
N LEU A 27 -3.83 8.84 5.40
CA LEU A 27 -2.57 8.25 5.86
C LEU A 27 -1.36 9.11 5.47
N SER A 28 -1.38 9.71 4.28
CA SER A 28 -0.30 10.56 3.77
C SER A 28 -0.79 11.45 2.63
N GLU A 29 -0.45 12.74 2.64
CA GLU A 29 -0.74 13.68 1.53
C GLU A 29 -0.06 13.25 0.22
N ARG A 30 1.01 12.44 0.29
CA ARG A 30 1.71 11.87 -0.87
C ARG A 30 0.85 10.85 -1.64
N ALA A 31 -0.31 10.46 -1.12
CA ALA A 31 -1.28 9.66 -1.87
C ALA A 31 -1.79 10.36 -3.14
N ASP A 32 -1.70 11.68 -3.28
CA ASP A 32 -2.01 12.36 -4.55
C ASP A 32 -1.01 12.05 -5.67
N ASP A 33 0.23 11.67 -5.33
CA ASP A 33 1.23 11.32 -6.34
C ASP A 33 0.90 9.99 -7.02
N LEU A 34 0.13 9.11 -6.36
CA LEU A 34 -0.41 7.89 -6.98
C LEU A 34 -1.29 8.18 -8.20
N ARG A 35 -1.99 9.31 -8.23
CA ARG A 35 -2.83 9.69 -9.39
C ARG A 35 -2.00 10.06 -10.62
N LYS A 36 -0.76 10.47 -10.41
CA LYS A 36 0.11 11.00 -11.47
C LYS A 36 0.89 9.89 -12.17
N ILE A 37 0.88 8.67 -11.65
CA ILE A 37 1.75 7.61 -12.14
C ILE A 37 0.91 6.48 -12.75
N PRO A 38 0.77 6.45 -14.09
CA PRO A 38 -0.13 5.53 -14.78
C PRO A 38 0.26 4.05 -14.65
N GLU A 39 1.51 3.75 -14.29
CA GLU A 39 2.06 2.38 -14.28
C GLU A 39 2.69 1.96 -12.94
N VAL A 40 2.40 2.66 -11.82
CA VAL A 40 2.94 2.22 -10.53
C VAL A 40 2.32 0.90 -10.09
N ALA A 41 3.15 -0.14 -10.10
CA ALA A 41 2.96 -1.34 -9.30
C ALA A 41 2.87 -0.91 -7.82
N GLY A 42 1.66 -0.84 -7.30
CA GLY A 42 1.41 -0.52 -5.89
C GLY A 42 0.96 -1.75 -5.12
N SER A 43 0.88 -1.62 -3.80
CA SER A 43 0.22 -2.60 -2.94
C SER A 43 -0.58 -1.91 -1.86
N VAL A 44 -1.63 -2.58 -1.37
CA VAL A 44 -2.51 -2.07 -0.31
C VAL A 44 -2.65 -3.13 0.77
N ALA A 45 -2.54 -2.71 2.01
CA ALA A 45 -2.79 -3.51 3.19
C ALA A 45 -4.18 -3.20 3.74
N SER A 46 -4.96 -4.24 4.00
CA SER A 46 -6.28 -4.13 4.61
C SER A 46 -6.41 -5.01 5.84
N ALA A 47 -7.15 -4.55 6.85
CA ALA A 47 -7.52 -5.32 8.03
C ALA A 47 -8.99 -5.07 8.35
N GLY A 48 -9.78 -6.15 8.50
CA GLY A 48 -11.21 -6.04 8.81
C GLY A 48 -12.02 -5.27 7.77
N GLY A 49 -11.63 -5.31 6.49
CA GLY A 49 -12.30 -4.58 5.40
C GLY A 49 -11.89 -3.11 5.27
N GLN A 50 -11.03 -2.60 6.15
CA GLN A 50 -10.50 -1.24 6.08
C GLN A 50 -9.08 -1.24 5.53
N VAL A 51 -8.76 -0.23 4.71
CA VAL A 51 -7.39 0.01 4.25
C VAL A 51 -6.59 0.63 5.38
N ILE A 52 -5.48 -0.01 5.73
CA ILE A 52 -4.60 0.39 6.83
C ILE A 52 -3.21 0.83 6.38
N GLY A 53 -2.88 0.63 5.09
CA GLY A 53 -1.60 1.04 4.53
C GLY A 53 -1.52 0.79 3.03
N PHE A 54 -0.51 1.37 2.40
CA PHE A 54 -0.21 1.23 0.98
C PHE A 54 1.28 1.38 0.71
N ALA A 55 1.74 0.91 -0.44
CA ALA A 55 3.07 1.21 -0.94
C ALA A 55 3.06 1.49 -2.44
N VAL A 56 4.11 2.20 -2.87
CA VAL A 56 4.35 2.61 -4.27
C VAL A 56 5.73 2.14 -4.69
N SER A 57 5.93 1.86 -5.99
CA SER A 57 7.19 1.32 -6.52
C SER A 57 8.26 2.36 -6.85
N GLN A 58 7.88 3.61 -7.09
CA GLN A 58 8.81 4.66 -7.56
C GLN A 58 8.58 6.00 -6.85
N PRO A 59 9.41 6.35 -5.83
CA PRO A 59 10.36 5.46 -5.14
C PRO A 59 9.65 4.38 -4.32
N ALA A 60 10.32 3.26 -4.04
CA ALA A 60 9.77 2.19 -3.21
C ALA A 60 9.51 2.69 -1.78
N GLU A 61 8.26 3.00 -1.46
CA GLU A 61 7.89 3.62 -0.18
C GLU A 61 6.56 3.06 0.31
N ALA A 62 6.50 2.70 1.59
CA ALA A 62 5.31 2.20 2.25
C ALA A 62 4.84 3.15 3.34
N PHE A 63 3.52 3.32 3.41
CA PHE A 63 2.83 4.11 4.41
C PHE A 63 1.81 3.22 5.11
N VAL A 64 1.90 3.16 6.43
CA VAL A 64 0.96 2.39 7.27
C VAL A 64 0.43 3.32 8.35
N SER A 65 -0.87 3.19 8.64
CA SER A 65 -1.54 3.87 9.74
C SER A 65 -0.75 3.71 11.04
N THR A 66 -0.65 4.78 11.83
CA THR A 66 0.13 4.82 13.08
C THR A 66 -0.19 3.68 14.04
N THR A 67 -1.45 3.23 14.09
CA THR A 67 -1.90 2.09 14.92
C THR A 67 -1.32 0.74 14.48
N TRP A 68 -0.95 0.62 13.21
CA TRP A 68 -0.51 -0.61 12.55
C TRP A 68 0.98 -0.63 12.19
N GLN A 69 1.70 0.47 12.42
CA GLN A 69 3.13 0.58 12.17
C GLN A 69 3.96 -0.43 12.97
N LYS A 70 5.18 -0.73 12.49
CA LYS A 70 6.17 -1.62 13.14
C LYS A 70 5.67 -3.06 13.34
N ARG A 71 4.80 -3.53 12.45
CA ARG A 71 4.22 -4.89 12.49
C ARG A 71 4.64 -5.76 11.31
N GLY A 72 5.68 -5.35 10.56
CA GLY A 72 6.12 -6.04 9.35
C GLY A 72 5.25 -5.76 8.12
N ILE A 73 4.34 -4.77 8.19
CA ILE A 73 3.35 -4.50 7.14
C ILE A 73 4.01 -3.68 6.03
N GLU A 74 4.83 -2.71 6.43
CA GLU A 74 5.63 -1.87 5.56
C GLU A 74 6.54 -2.71 4.66
N GLU A 75 7.27 -3.66 5.24
CA GLU A 75 8.18 -4.55 4.53
C GLU A 75 7.44 -5.48 3.57
N GLU A 76 6.31 -6.04 3.99
CA GLU A 76 5.52 -6.93 3.11
C GLU A 76 4.87 -6.14 1.96
N LEU A 77 4.43 -4.91 2.21
CA LEU A 77 3.92 -4.01 1.17
C LEU A 77 4.97 -3.76 0.07
N VAL A 78 6.20 -3.40 0.47
CA VAL A 78 7.31 -3.20 -0.47
C VAL A 78 7.71 -4.49 -1.17
N ARG A 79 7.78 -5.60 -0.42
CA ARG A 79 8.13 -6.92 -0.98
C ARG A 79 7.17 -7.34 -2.10
N VAL A 80 5.86 -7.20 -1.88
CA VAL A 80 4.82 -7.54 -2.86
C VAL A 80 4.95 -6.72 -4.15
N ILE A 81 5.44 -5.48 -4.04
CA ILE A 81 5.72 -4.62 -5.20
C ILE A 81 6.98 -5.09 -5.93
N SER A 82 8.07 -5.36 -5.22
CA SER A 82 9.32 -5.84 -5.82
C SER A 82 9.16 -7.18 -6.54
N GLU A 83 8.37 -8.10 -5.99
CA GLU A 83 8.01 -9.35 -6.65
C GLU A 83 7.13 -9.15 -7.89
N ALA A 84 6.39 -8.04 -7.99
CA ALA A 84 5.55 -7.73 -9.15
C ALA A 84 6.35 -7.14 -10.31
N SER A 85 7.46 -6.47 -10.05
CA SER A 85 8.33 -5.88 -11.08
C SER A 85 9.33 -6.86 -11.70
N ALA A 86 9.49 -8.05 -11.10
CA ALA A 86 10.44 -9.08 -11.54
C ALA A 86 9.82 -10.17 -12.45
N GLN A 87 8.55 -10.00 -12.85
CA GLN A 87 7.81 -10.93 -13.71
C GLN A 87 7.53 -10.34 -15.09
#